data_AF-A0A091VK50-F1
#
_entry.id   AF-A0A091VK50-F1
#
_cell.length_a   1.000
_cell.length_b   1.000
_cell.length_c   1.000
_cell.angle_alpha   90.00
_cell.angle_beta   90.00
_cell.angle_gamma   90.00
#
_symmetry.space_group_name_H-M   'P 1'
#
loop_
_entity.id
_entity.type
_entity.pdbx_description
1 polymer ?
#
loop_
_entity_poly.entity_id
_entity_poly.type
_entity_poly.pdbx_seq_one_letter_code
_entity_poly.pdbx_strand_id
1 'polypeptide(L)'
;WRSLLAELVKVGGITAEEAKKSSYLNIVGMVGSIDNDFCGTDMTIGTDSALHRIMEIVDAITTTAQSHQRTFVLEVMGRHCGYLALITALACGADWVFIPESPPEDDWEDHLCRRLTE
;
A
#
# COMPACT_ATOMS: atom_id res chain seq x y z
N TRP A 1 7.26 28.37 -1.07
CA TRP A 1 6.72 29.21 -2.17
C TRP A 1 7.19 30.66 -2.08
N ARG A 2 6.86 31.43 -1.03
CA ARG A 2 7.25 32.85 -0.93
C ARG A 2 8.75 33.11 -1.00
N SER A 3 9.57 32.25 -0.39
CA SER A 3 11.03 32.31 -0.49
C SER A 3 11.54 32.13 -1.92
N LEU A 4 10.96 31.19 -2.66
CA LEU A 4 11.29 30.91 -4.07
C LEU A 4 10.96 32.11 -4.96
N LEU A 5 9.82 32.78 -4.74
CA LEU A 5 9.47 34.01 -5.46
C LEU A 5 10.46 35.15 -5.18
N ALA A 6 10.88 35.32 -3.92
CA ALA A 6 11.86 36.34 -3.56
C ALA A 6 13.23 36.08 -4.21
N GLU A 7 13.64 34.81 -4.27
CA GLU A 7 14.86 34.39 -4.95
C GLU A 7 14.77 34.64 -6.46
N LEU A 8 13.66 34.27 -7.11
CA LEU A 8 13.44 34.49 -8.54
C LEU A 8 13.47 35.99 -8.91
N VAL A 9 12.89 36.86 -8.08
CA VAL A 9 12.97 38.31 -8.29
C VAL A 9 14.41 38.81 -8.16
N LYS A 10 15.16 38.31 -7.17
CA LYS A 10 16.55 38.72 -6.93
C LYS A 10 17.49 38.32 -8.07
N VAL A 11 17.28 37.15 -8.67
CA VAL A 11 18.05 36.65 -9.81
C VAL A 11 17.58 37.28 -11.13
N GLY A 12 16.49 38.06 -11.12
CA GLY A 12 15.91 38.69 -12.30
C GLY A 12 15.11 37.73 -13.19
N GLY A 13 14.75 36.55 -12.68
CA GLY A 13 13.97 35.55 -13.40
C GLY A 13 12.47 35.88 -13.52
N ILE A 14 11.93 36.70 -12.60
CA ILE A 14 10.57 37.25 -12.67
C ILE A 14 10.57 38.70 -12.16
N THR A 15 9.58 39.48 -12.59
CA THR A 15 9.36 40.84 -12.09
C THR A 15 8.66 40.84 -10.73
N ALA A 16 8.80 41.95 -10.00
CA ALA A 16 8.11 42.13 -8.71
C ALA A 16 6.58 42.09 -8.84
N GLU A 17 6.02 42.53 -9.97
CA GLU A 17 4.58 42.48 -10.24
C GLU A 17 4.09 41.05 -10.48
N GLU A 18 4.86 40.23 -11.21
CA GLU A 18 4.55 38.80 -11.41
C GLU A 18 4.60 38.03 -10.08
N ALA A 19 5.62 38.30 -9.25
CA ALA A 19 5.71 37.72 -7.91
C ALA A 19 4.51 38.10 -7.02
N LYS A 20 4.00 39.33 -7.16
CA LYS A 20 2.84 39.80 -6.40
C LYS A 20 1.54 39.15 -6.86
N LYS A 21 1.36 38.99 -8.18
CA LYS A 21 0.21 38.29 -8.79
C LYS A 21 0.14 36.82 -8.37
N SER A 22 1.27 36.12 -8.28
CA SER A 22 1.34 34.70 -7.90
C SER A 22 1.80 34.47 -6.46
N SER A 23 1.52 35.42 -5.56
CA SER A 23 2.01 35.41 -4.16
C SER A 23 1.51 34.23 -3.31
N TYR A 24 0.46 33.55 -3.76
CA TYR A 24 -0.12 32.37 -3.12
C TYR A 24 -0.09 31.19 -4.08
N LEU A 25 0.39 30.05 -3.61
CA LEU A 25 0.35 28.79 -4.33
C LEU A 25 -0.75 27.92 -3.73
N ASN A 26 -1.77 27.64 -4.52
CA ASN A 26 -2.85 26.74 -4.15
C ASN A 26 -2.49 25.33 -4.65
N ILE A 27 -2.42 24.36 -3.75
CA ILE A 27 -2.12 22.96 -4.07
C ILE A 27 -3.28 22.11 -3.57
N VAL A 28 -3.74 21.21 -4.42
CA VAL A 28 -4.66 20.12 -4.05
C VAL A 28 -3.96 18.82 -4.41
N GLY A 29 -3.83 17.94 -3.44
CA GLY A 29 -3.23 16.61 -3.61
C GLY A 29 -4.30 15.54 -3.65
N MET A 30 -4.09 14.53 -4.50
CA MET A 30 -4.82 13.27 -4.47
C MET A 30 -3.79 12.16 -4.24
N VAL A 31 -4.14 11.18 -3.42
CA VAL A 31 -3.21 10.11 -3.05
C VAL A 31 -3.42 8.92 -3.98
N GLY A 32 -2.46 8.71 -4.88
CA GLY A 32 -2.34 7.51 -5.69
C GLY A 32 -1.29 6.58 -5.11
N SER A 33 -1.72 5.46 -4.53
CA SER A 33 -0.88 4.44 -3.93
C SER A 33 -1.65 3.12 -3.93
N ILE A 34 -0.93 2.00 -4.10
CA ILE A 34 -1.51 0.66 -3.93
C ILE A 34 -1.46 0.19 -2.48
N ASP A 35 -0.57 0.78 -1.67
CA ASP A 35 -0.24 0.27 -0.34
C ASP A 35 -1.27 0.68 0.73
N ASN A 36 -2.13 1.66 0.43
CA ASN A 36 -3.04 2.30 1.38
C ASN A 36 -2.35 2.91 2.62
N ASP A 37 -1.20 3.53 2.39
CA ASP A 37 -0.24 3.97 3.42
C ASP A 37 -0.36 5.44 3.84
N PHE A 38 -1.40 6.15 3.38
CA PHE A 38 -1.57 7.59 3.67
C PHE A 38 -2.64 7.85 4.72
N CYS A 39 -2.21 8.29 5.92
CA CYS A 39 -3.13 8.66 6.97
C CYS A 39 -4.00 9.88 6.57
N GLY A 40 -5.31 9.80 6.82
CA GLY A 40 -6.28 10.86 6.49
C GLY A 40 -7.13 10.58 5.26
N THR A 41 -6.90 9.48 4.55
CA THR A 41 -7.87 8.88 3.63
C THR A 41 -8.15 7.45 4.08
N ASP A 42 -9.39 6.99 3.89
CA ASP A 42 -9.76 5.60 4.19
C ASP A 42 -9.23 4.65 3.10
N MET A 43 -9.11 5.14 1.86
CA MET A 43 -8.63 4.39 0.72
C MET A 43 -7.80 5.26 -0.23
N THR A 44 -6.64 4.76 -0.67
CA THR A 44 -5.82 5.38 -1.72
C THR A 44 -6.22 4.89 -3.11
N ILE A 45 -6.00 5.74 -4.11
CA ILE A 45 -6.29 5.40 -5.50
C ILE A 45 -5.29 4.35 -5.97
N GLY A 46 -5.78 3.17 -6.33
CA GLY A 46 -4.98 2.05 -6.84
C GLY A 46 -5.01 0.80 -5.95
N THR A 47 -5.38 0.92 -4.69
CA THR A 47 -5.44 -0.21 -3.74
C THR A 47 -6.40 -1.31 -4.22
N ASP A 48 -7.61 -0.95 -4.63
CA ASP A 48 -8.61 -1.92 -5.12
C ASP A 48 -8.14 -2.64 -6.40
N SER A 49 -7.51 -1.90 -7.33
CA SER A 49 -6.93 -2.49 -8.53
C SER A 49 -5.80 -3.47 -8.22
N ALA A 50 -4.97 -3.16 -7.22
CA ALA A 50 -3.91 -4.08 -6.77
C ALA A 50 -4.49 -5.32 -6.09
N LEU A 51 -5.48 -5.16 -5.22
CA LEU A 51 -6.20 -6.28 -4.58
C LEU A 51 -6.83 -7.21 -5.62
N HIS A 52 -7.50 -6.64 -6.64
CA HIS A 52 -8.08 -7.43 -7.72
C HIS A 52 -7.03 -8.31 -8.42
N ARG A 53 -5.85 -7.74 -8.72
CA ARG A 53 -4.75 -8.50 -9.33
C ARG A 53 -4.23 -9.61 -8.43
N ILE A 54 -4.11 -9.36 -7.12
CA ILE A 54 -3.69 -10.38 -6.17
C ILE A 54 -4.72 -11.51 -6.11
N MET A 55 -6.01 -11.18 -6.08
CA MET A 55 -7.09 -12.17 -6.06
C MET A 55 -7.12 -13.04 -7.32
N GLU A 56 -6.93 -12.47 -8.50
CA GLU A 56 -6.81 -13.25 -9.75
C GLU A 56 -5.70 -14.31 -9.66
N ILE A 57 -4.55 -13.97 -9.06
CA ILE A 57 -3.43 -14.89 -8.88
C ILE A 57 -3.79 -15.98 -7.87
N VAL A 58 -4.39 -15.60 -6.74
CA VAL A 58 -4.83 -16.54 -5.70
C VAL A 58 -5.83 -17.56 -6.27
N ASP A 59 -6.82 -17.10 -7.03
CA ASP A 59 -7.81 -17.99 -7.65
C ASP A 59 -7.15 -18.94 -8.66
N ALA A 60 -6.20 -18.46 -9.45
CA ALA A 60 -5.48 -19.27 -10.43
C ALA A 60 -4.68 -20.41 -9.76
N ILE A 61 -4.02 -20.14 -8.62
CA ILE A 61 -3.22 -21.15 -7.92
C ILE A 61 -4.06 -22.10 -7.07
N THR A 62 -5.20 -21.65 -6.54
CA THR A 62 -6.02 -22.41 -5.58
C THR A 62 -6.48 -23.75 -6.15
N THR A 63 -6.86 -23.78 -7.42
CA THR A 63 -7.26 -25.02 -8.11
C THR A 63 -6.13 -26.07 -8.14
N THR A 64 -4.88 -25.62 -8.31
CA THR A 64 -3.70 -26.49 -8.30
C THR A 64 -3.29 -26.92 -6.90
N ALA A 65 -3.47 -26.04 -5.91
CA ALA A 65 -3.22 -26.33 -4.51
C ALA A 65 -4.10 -27.46 -3.99
N GLN A 66 -5.40 -27.39 -4.27
CA GLN A 66 -6.38 -28.40 -3.87
C GLN A 66 -6.14 -29.76 -4.53
N SER A 67 -5.73 -29.78 -5.80
CA SER A 67 -5.52 -31.02 -6.56
C SER A 67 -4.33 -31.85 -6.06
N HIS A 68 -3.32 -31.20 -5.49
CA HIS A 68 -2.07 -31.83 -5.06
C HIS A 68 -1.76 -31.67 -3.57
N GLN A 69 -2.71 -31.15 -2.78
CA GLN A 69 -2.53 -30.86 -1.35
C GLN A 69 -1.24 -30.05 -1.09
N ARG A 70 -1.05 -28.97 -1.85
CA ARG A 70 0.13 -28.10 -1.72
C ARG A 70 -0.18 -26.89 -0.87
N THR A 71 0.75 -26.53 -0.01
CA THR A 71 0.78 -25.24 0.67
C THR A 71 1.52 -24.21 -0.20
N PHE A 72 0.93 -23.03 -0.35
CA PHE A 72 1.56 -21.92 -1.05
C PHE A 72 1.80 -20.76 -0.08
N VAL A 73 2.96 -20.13 -0.20
CA VAL A 73 3.28 -18.86 0.48
C VAL A 73 3.27 -17.78 -0.59
N LEU A 74 2.42 -16.77 -0.42
CA LEU A 74 2.31 -15.64 -1.33
C LEU A 74 2.88 -14.38 -0.69
N GLU A 75 3.89 -13.80 -1.32
CA GLU A 75 4.41 -12.49 -0.96
C GLU A 75 3.66 -11.41 -1.74
N VAL A 76 3.10 -10.43 -1.03
CA VAL A 76 2.37 -9.29 -1.62
C VAL A 76 3.09 -7.97 -1.36
N MET A 77 2.76 -6.95 -2.15
CA MET A 77 3.25 -5.58 -1.93
C MET A 77 2.62 -4.96 -0.67
N GLY A 78 3.05 -3.74 -0.31
CA GLY A 78 2.64 -3.07 0.92
C GLY A 78 3.78 -2.33 1.62
N ARG A 79 5.03 -2.73 1.36
CA ARG A 79 6.26 -2.20 1.98
C ARG A 79 6.21 -2.17 3.51
N HIS A 80 5.65 -1.11 4.09
CA HIS A 80 5.51 -0.91 5.54
C HIS A 80 4.04 -0.92 6.01
N CYS A 81 3.10 -1.12 5.08
CA CYS A 81 1.69 -1.28 5.36
C CYS A 81 1.22 -2.68 4.95
N GLY A 82 0.62 -3.40 5.88
CA GLY A 82 0.06 -4.73 5.70
C GLY A 82 -1.37 -4.73 5.15
N TYR A 83 -1.92 -3.58 4.74
CA TYR A 83 -3.32 -3.48 4.30
C TYR A 83 -3.65 -4.46 3.16
N LEU A 84 -2.80 -4.52 2.12
CA LEU A 84 -2.99 -5.46 1.02
C LEU A 84 -2.96 -6.91 1.51
N ALA A 85 -1.97 -7.28 2.31
CA ALA A 85 -1.85 -8.62 2.87
C ALA A 85 -3.06 -9.02 3.72
N LEU A 86 -3.51 -8.13 4.60
CA LEU A 86 -4.64 -8.36 5.48
C LEU A 86 -5.95 -8.54 4.71
N ILE A 87 -6.24 -7.64 3.76
CA ILE A 87 -7.48 -7.71 2.99
C ILE A 87 -7.47 -8.90 2.03
N THR A 88 -6.33 -9.22 1.41
CA THR A 88 -6.20 -10.44 0.61
C THR A 88 -6.45 -11.68 1.47
N ALA A 89 -5.80 -11.80 2.63
CA ALA A 89 -5.97 -12.93 3.52
C ALA A 89 -7.43 -13.11 3.96
N LEU A 90 -8.12 -12.00 4.27
CA LEU A 90 -9.53 -12.02 4.60
C LEU A 90 -10.40 -12.45 3.42
N ALA A 91 -10.12 -11.97 2.21
CA ALA A 91 -10.91 -12.24 1.02
C ALA A 91 -10.77 -13.68 0.52
N CYS A 92 -9.56 -14.26 0.58
CA CYS A 92 -9.32 -15.64 0.15
C CYS A 92 -9.45 -16.68 1.27
N GLY A 93 -9.59 -16.24 2.53
CA GLY A 93 -9.65 -17.13 3.68
C GLY A 93 -8.31 -17.81 3.96
N ALA A 94 -7.20 -17.05 3.89
CA ALA A 94 -5.86 -17.59 4.10
C ALA A 94 -5.68 -18.23 5.50
N ASP A 95 -4.92 -19.34 5.54
CA ASP A 95 -4.59 -20.03 6.78
C ASP A 95 -3.65 -19.23 7.68
N TRP A 96 -2.87 -18.30 7.13
CA TRP A 96 -2.01 -17.42 7.92
C TRP A 96 -1.71 -16.14 7.15
N VAL A 97 -1.41 -15.07 7.88
CA VAL A 97 -1.01 -13.78 7.31
C VAL A 97 0.05 -13.14 8.18
N PHE A 98 1.06 -12.54 7.54
CA PHE A 98 2.07 -11.73 8.21
C PHE A 98 1.87 -10.27 7.80
N ILE A 99 1.75 -9.39 8.78
CA ILE A 99 1.65 -7.94 8.56
C ILE A 99 2.63 -7.18 9.47
N PRO A 100 3.27 -6.10 8.99
CA PRO A 100 4.22 -5.34 9.80
C PRO A 100 3.56 -4.63 11.00
N GLU A 101 2.26 -4.32 10.94
CA GLU A 101 1.52 -3.68 12.02
C GLU A 101 1.24 -4.61 13.20
N SER A 102 1.26 -5.93 12.97
CA SER A 102 1.08 -6.96 13.99
C SER A 102 2.09 -8.07 13.76
N PRO A 103 3.36 -7.88 14.17
CA PRO A 103 4.40 -8.89 14.06
C PRO A 103 3.98 -10.19 14.78
N PRO A 104 4.46 -11.35 14.32
CA PRO A 104 4.18 -12.62 14.99
C PRO A 104 4.78 -12.66 16.40
N GLU A 105 4.13 -13.41 17.30
CA GLU A 105 4.61 -13.67 18.67
C GLU A 105 5.74 -14.71 18.68
N ASP A 106 6.47 -14.80 19.81
CA ASP A 106 7.60 -15.71 20.04
C ASP A 106 7.16 -17.20 20.17
N ASP A 107 6.41 -17.72 19.20
CA ASP A 107 6.00 -19.13 19.02
C ASP A 107 5.17 -19.36 17.73
N TRP A 108 5.14 -18.38 16.82
CA TRP A 108 4.28 -18.42 15.64
C TRP A 108 4.55 -19.62 14.73
N GLU A 109 5.79 -20.14 14.72
CA GLU A 109 6.15 -21.32 13.93
C GLU A 109 5.34 -22.54 14.36
N ASP A 110 5.26 -22.79 15.67
CA ASP A 110 4.54 -23.92 16.23
C ASP A 110 3.02 -23.76 16.02
N HIS A 111 2.51 -22.53 16.19
CA HIS A 111 1.11 -22.22 15.97
C HIS A 111 0.70 -22.40 14.50
N LEU A 112 1.54 -21.97 13.57
CA LEU A 112 1.34 -22.15 12.14
C LEU A 112 1.34 -23.64 11.78
N CYS A 113 2.38 -24.38 12.20
CA CYS A 113 2.48 -25.81 11.92
C CYS A 113 1.30 -26.60 12.48
N ARG A 114 0.83 -26.25 13.68
CA ARG A 114 -0.37 -26.88 14.26
C ARG A 114 -1.61 -26.60 13.42
N ARG A 115 -1.85 -25.34 13.04
CA ARG A 115 -3.02 -24.96 12.23
C ARG A 115 -3.04 -25.63 10.86
N LEU A 116 -1.88 -25.84 10.24
CA LEU A 116 -1.77 -26.51 8.93
C LEU A 116 -1.91 -28.05 9.01
N THR A 117 -1.80 -28.63 10.21
CA THR A 117 -1.91 -30.08 10.43
C THR A 117 -3.32 -30.51 10.85
N GLU A 118 -4.11 -29.57 11.40
CA GLU A 118 -5.54 -29.75 11.71
C GLU A 118 -6.41 -29.77 10.43
#